data_AF-T1EH70-F1
#
_entry.id   AF-T1EH70-F1
#
_cell.length_a   1.000
_cell.length_b   1.000
_cell.length_c   1.000
_cell.angle_alpha   90.00
_cell.angle_beta   90.00
_cell.angle_gamma   90.00
#
_symmetry.space_group_name_H-M   'P 1'
#
loop_
_entity.id
_entity.type
_entity.pdbx_description
1 polymer ?
#
loop_
_entity_poly.entity_id
_entity_poly.type
_entity_poly.pdbx_seq_one_letter_code
_entity_poly.pdbx_strand_id
1 'polypeptide(L)'
;RNHLATHLDCELTQKQYSCSHCKMKFKHRQNLLRHEVVHTGAKPFVCKQCNKTFPTATNQKRHERIHKGQKLTYAYACTVCRKCFQNYSNMCRHRRLAHWREKKFLCLVCYRDFHDKDSLLEHQDT
;
A
#
# COMPACT_ATOMS: atom_id res chain seq x y z
N ARG A 1 23.74 25.11 -11.48
CA ARG A 1 23.68 24.64 -12.89
C ARG A 1 23.66 23.11 -12.88
N ASN A 2 22.65 22.33 -13.26
CA ASN A 2 21.29 22.54 -13.74
C ASN A 2 20.45 21.31 -13.30
N HIS A 3 20.15 21.16 -12.00
CA HIS A 3 19.22 20.12 -11.52
C HIS A 3 17.75 20.45 -11.82
N LEU A 4 17.45 21.71 -12.15
CA LEU A 4 16.11 22.17 -12.50
C LEU A 4 15.80 21.94 -13.98
N ALA A 5 16.79 22.04 -14.88
CA ALA A 5 16.58 21.83 -16.31
C ALA A 5 16.25 20.36 -16.65
N THR A 6 16.84 19.39 -15.94
CA THR A 6 16.50 17.97 -16.08
C THR A 6 15.14 17.61 -15.49
N HIS A 7 14.60 18.45 -14.60
CA HIS A 7 13.26 18.26 -14.04
C HIS A 7 12.17 18.86 -14.93
N LEU A 8 12.44 20.01 -15.57
CA LEU A 8 11.53 20.70 -16.49
C LEU A 8 11.45 20.05 -17.89
N ASP A 9 12.52 19.41 -18.36
CA ASP A 9 12.51 18.68 -19.64
C ASP A 9 11.87 17.27 -19.52
N CYS A 10 11.70 16.76 -18.29
CA CYS A 10 11.07 15.47 -18.03
C CYS A 10 9.52 15.54 -17.97
N GLU A 11 8.94 16.74 -17.86
CA GLU A 11 7.48 16.91 -17.77
C GLU A 11 6.78 16.89 -19.14
N LEU A 12 7.50 17.03 -20.25
CA LEU A 12 6.84 17.13 -21.57
C LEU A 12 6.72 15.80 -22.32
N THR A 13 7.48 14.75 -22.00
CA THR A 13 7.33 13.43 -22.66
C THR A 13 7.80 12.22 -21.83
N GLN A 14 7.36 12.05 -20.58
CA GLN A 14 7.43 10.70 -19.98
C GLN A 14 6.51 9.76 -20.77
N LYS A 15 7.08 9.01 -21.73
CA LYS A 15 6.37 8.03 -22.55
C LYS A 15 5.64 7.05 -21.63
N GLN A 16 4.33 7.26 -21.48
CA GLN A 16 3.47 6.40 -20.68
C GLN A 16 3.10 5.16 -21.49
N TYR A 17 2.90 4.05 -20.79
CA TYR A 17 2.43 2.80 -21.36
C TYR A 17 0.91 2.74 -21.21
N SER A 18 0.19 2.79 -22.32
CA SER A 18 -1.27 2.74 -22.36
C SER A 18 -1.76 1.30 -22.40
N CYS A 19 -2.85 1.00 -21.69
CA CYS A 19 -3.55 -0.27 -21.85
C CYS A 19 -4.31 -0.30 -23.17
N SER A 20 -4.29 -1.44 -23.86
CA SER A 20 -5.07 -1.68 -25.08
C SER A 20 -6.56 -1.92 -24.81
N HIS A 21 -6.89 -2.37 -23.59
CA HIS A 21 -8.26 -2.74 -23.19
C HIS A 21 -8.99 -1.62 -22.44
N CYS A 22 -8.29 -0.58 -21.98
CA CYS A 22 -8.90 0.55 -21.28
C CYS A 22 -8.06 1.84 -21.41
N LYS A 23 -8.61 2.97 -20.94
CA LYS A 23 -7.93 4.28 -21.03
C LYS A 23 -6.82 4.51 -19.99
N MET A 24 -6.46 3.50 -19.20
CA MET A 24 -5.43 3.65 -18.17
C MET A 24 -4.02 3.76 -18.77
N LYS A 25 -3.22 4.66 -18.20
CA LYS A 25 -1.82 4.88 -18.57
C LYS A 25 -0.92 4.63 -17.36
N PHE A 26 0.24 4.03 -17.62
CA PHE A 26 1.19 3.64 -16.58
C PHE A 26 2.57 4.23 -16.86
N LYS A 27 3.22 4.74 -15.81
CA LYS A 27 4.59 5.29 -15.90
C LYS A 27 5.64 4.22 -16.25
N HIS A 28 5.38 2.95 -15.93
CA HIS A 28 6.32 1.85 -16.14
C HIS A 28 5.63 0.66 -16.83
N ARG A 29 6.30 0.03 -17.80
CA ARG A 29 5.80 -1.13 -18.54
C ARG A 29 5.36 -2.29 -17.64
N GLN A 30 6.11 -2.54 -16.57
CA GLN A 30 5.81 -3.58 -15.58
C GLN A 30 4.46 -3.37 -14.89
N ASN A 31 4.07 -2.11 -14.68
CA ASN A 31 2.78 -1.77 -14.10
C ASN A 31 1.64 -1.98 -15.11
N LEU A 32 1.86 -1.69 -16.39
CA LEU A 32 0.92 -2.02 -17.46
C LEU A 32 0.73 -3.54 -17.57
N LEU A 33 1.81 -4.32 -17.66
CA LEU A 33 1.73 -5.79 -17.75
C LEU A 33 0.99 -6.40 -16.55
N ARG A 34 1.21 -5.87 -15.34
CA ARG A 34 0.46 -6.29 -14.15
C ARG A 34 -1.03 -5.93 -14.25
N HIS A 35 -1.34 -4.78 -14.84
CA HIS A 35 -2.73 -4.35 -15.03
C HIS A 35 -3.45 -5.16 -16.10
N GLU A 36 -2.77 -5.55 -17.18
CA GLU A 36 -3.34 -6.39 -18.25
C GLU A 36 -3.82 -7.75 -17.73
N VAL A 37 -3.29 -8.23 -16.60
CA VAL A 37 -3.81 -9.41 -15.89
C VAL A 37 -5.29 -9.26 -15.50
N VAL A 38 -5.77 -8.04 -15.26
CA VAL A 38 -7.18 -7.77 -14.94
C VAL A 38 -8.09 -8.04 -16.15
N HIS A 39 -7.58 -7.81 -17.35
CA HIS A 39 -8.33 -8.03 -18.60
C HIS A 39 -8.19 -9.46 -19.11
N THR A 40 -6.97 -10.00 -19.07
CA THR A 40 -6.64 -11.29 -19.68
C THR A 40 -6.78 -12.47 -18.71
N GLY A 41 -6.79 -12.22 -17.41
CA GLY A 41 -6.64 -13.26 -16.39
C GLY A 41 -5.26 -13.93 -16.37
N ALA A 42 -4.35 -13.55 -17.28
CA ALA A 42 -3.04 -14.16 -17.44
C ALA A 42 -2.18 -13.87 -16.21
N LYS A 43 -1.94 -14.90 -15.40
CA LYS A 43 -1.14 -14.81 -14.17
C LYS A 43 0.20 -15.53 -14.40
N PRO A 44 1.24 -14.83 -14.91
CA PRO A 44 2.43 -15.48 -15.44
C PRO A 44 3.30 -16.16 -14.36
N PHE A 45 3.06 -15.85 -13.08
CA PHE A 45 3.86 -16.40 -11.99
C PHE A 45 3.15 -17.60 -11.37
N VAL A 46 3.61 -18.81 -11.67
CA VAL A 46 3.04 -20.06 -11.18
C VAL A 46 3.80 -20.56 -9.95
N CYS A 47 3.09 -21.04 -8.93
CA CYS A 47 3.69 -21.81 -7.86
C CYS A 47 3.93 -23.24 -8.33
N LYS A 48 5.19 -23.69 -8.35
CA LYS A 48 5.55 -25.04 -8.81
C LYS A 48 5.04 -26.17 -7.90
N GLN A 49 4.63 -25.84 -6.67
CA GLN A 49 4.20 -26.85 -5.68
C GLN A 49 2.69 -27.11 -5.73
N CYS A 50 1.87 -26.12 -6.08
CA CYS A 50 0.41 -26.26 -6.12
C CYS A 50 -0.25 -25.71 -7.39
N ASN A 51 0.54 -25.33 -8.39
CA ASN A 51 0.10 -24.75 -9.67
C ASN A 51 -0.73 -23.45 -9.55
N LYS A 52 -0.82 -22.85 -8.36
CA LYS A 52 -1.53 -21.58 -8.16
C LYS A 52 -0.80 -20.45 -8.87
N THR A 53 -1.55 -19.62 -9.60
CA THR A 53 -0.99 -18.54 -10.41
C THR A 53 -1.16 -17.17 -9.75
N PHE A 54 -0.20 -16.28 -9.96
CA PHE A 54 -0.11 -14.95 -9.37
C PHE A 54 0.19 -13.87 -10.42
N PRO A 55 -0.30 -12.64 -10.21
CA PRO A 55 -0.05 -11.51 -11.11
C PRO A 55 1.36 -10.91 -10.96
N THR A 56 2.08 -11.22 -9.86
CA THR A 56 3.43 -10.69 -9.61
C THR A 56 4.35 -11.74 -8.98
N ALA A 57 5.64 -11.66 -9.30
CA ALA A 57 6.69 -12.49 -8.69
C ALA A 57 6.71 -12.36 -7.16
N THR A 58 6.53 -11.14 -6.63
CA THR A 58 6.51 -10.90 -5.17
C THR A 58 5.35 -11.62 -4.49
N ASN A 59 4.17 -11.68 -5.13
CA ASN A 59 3.03 -12.40 -4.59
C ASN A 59 3.25 -13.91 -4.62
N GLN A 60 3.83 -14.43 -5.71
CA GLN A 60 4.19 -15.84 -5.84
C GLN A 60 5.23 -16.25 -4.79
N LYS A 61 6.33 -15.50 -4.63
CA LYS A 61 7.36 -15.74 -3.62
C LYS A 61 6.81 -15.71 -2.19
N ARG A 62 5.88 -14.79 -1.90
CA ARG A 62 5.21 -14.73 -0.60
C ARG A 62 4.36 -15.96 -0.36
N HIS A 63 3.65 -16.43 -1.38
CA HIS A 63 2.83 -17.63 -1.29
C HIS A 63 3.68 -18.89 -1.07
N GLU A 64 4.84 -19.02 -1.71
CA GLU A 64 5.74 -20.16 -1.50
C GLU A 64 6.20 -20.35 -0.05
N ARG A 65 6.23 -19.27 0.75
CA ARG A 65 6.54 -19.35 2.20
C ARG A 65 5.54 -20.21 2.97
N ILE A 66 4.29 -20.29 2.51
CA ILE A 66 3.24 -21.11 3.12
C ILE A 66 3.63 -22.59 3.03
N HIS A 67 4.13 -23.02 1.87
CA HIS A 67 4.54 -24.42 1.69
C HIS A 67 5.79 -24.79 2.49
N LYS A 68 6.67 -23.82 2.75
CA LYS A 68 7.86 -24.03 3.59
C LYS A 68 7.55 -24.02 5.10
N GLY A 69 6.27 -23.92 5.49
CA GLY A 69 5.88 -23.77 6.89
C GLY A 69 6.48 -22.54 7.58
N GLN A 70 7.03 -21.59 6.80
CA GLN A 70 7.62 -20.38 7.34
C GLN A 70 6.46 -19.50 7.84
N LYS A 71 6.23 -19.56 9.16
CA LYS A 71 5.46 -18.53 9.89
C LYS A 71 5.96 -17.18 9.35
N LEU A 72 5.06 -16.30 8.94
CA LEU A 72 5.42 -14.96 8.46
C LEU A 72 5.98 -14.18 9.66
N THR A 73 7.23 -14.44 10.02
CA THR A 73 7.89 -14.00 11.27
C THR A 73 8.07 -12.48 11.34
N TYR A 74 7.82 -11.78 10.24
CA TYR A 74 7.76 -10.32 10.16
C TYR A 74 6.28 -9.90 10.02
N ALA A 75 5.48 -10.20 11.04
CA ALA A 75 4.14 -9.67 11.14
C ALA A 75 4.20 -8.23 11.67
N TYR A 76 3.69 -7.28 10.90
CA TYR A 76 3.51 -5.91 11.38
C TYR A 76 2.24 -5.89 12.23
N ALA A 77 2.38 -5.66 13.54
CA ALA A 77 1.26 -5.59 14.45
C ALA A 77 0.68 -4.18 14.53
N CYS A 78 -0.64 -4.07 14.58
CA CYS A 78 -1.30 -2.83 14.96
C CYS A 78 -1.02 -2.55 16.44
N THR A 79 -0.56 -1.34 16.77
CA THR A 79 -0.33 -0.94 18.17
C THR A 79 -1.61 -0.79 18.97
N VAL A 80 -2.74 -0.53 18.31
CA VAL A 80 -4.05 -0.28 18.95
C VAL A 80 -4.78 -1.60 19.24
N CYS A 81 -5.02 -2.44 18.24
CA CYS A 81 -5.78 -3.69 18.41
C CYS A 81 -4.97 -4.98 18.36
N ARG A 82 -3.63 -4.88 18.28
CA ARG A 82 -2.70 -6.03 18.20
C ARG A 82 -2.89 -6.96 16.99
N LYS A 83 -3.75 -6.61 16.03
CA LYS A 83 -3.93 -7.39 14.79
C LYS A 83 -2.66 -7.41 13.95
N CYS A 84 -2.28 -8.59 13.47
CA CYS A 84 -1.06 -8.83 12.71
C CYS A 84 -1.29 -8.77 11.19
N PHE A 85 -0.36 -8.16 10.46
CA PHE A 85 -0.41 -8.00 9.01
C PHE A 85 0.87 -8.49 8.34
N GLN A 86 0.72 -8.99 7.12
CA GLN A 86 1.82 -9.53 6.33
C GLN A 86 2.83 -8.47 5.84
N ASN A 87 2.46 -7.18 5.86
CA ASN A 87 3.34 -6.08 5.48
C ASN A 87 2.92 -4.76 6.16
N TYR A 88 3.85 -3.81 6.23
CA TYR A 88 3.67 -2.51 6.88
C TYR A 88 2.51 -1.71 6.26
N SER A 89 2.42 -1.69 4.92
CA SER A 89 1.40 -0.91 4.20
C SER A 89 -0.02 -1.36 4.55
N ASN A 90 -0.25 -2.67 4.69
CA ASN A 90 -1.53 -3.23 5.10
C ASN A 90 -1.86 -2.90 6.56
N MET A 91 -0.88 -2.99 7.47
CA MET A 91 -1.04 -2.57 8.86
C MET A 91 -1.39 -1.08 8.96
N CYS A 92 -0.64 -0.22 8.27
CA CYS A 92 -0.89 1.23 8.24
C CYS A 92 -2.25 1.58 7.64
N ARG A 93 -2.66 0.90 6.56
CA ARG A 93 -3.99 1.07 5.98
C ARG A 93 -5.09 0.63 6.94
N HIS A 94 -4.91 -0.50 7.61
CA HIS A 94 -5.85 -0.95 8.65
C HIS A 94 -5.92 0.06 9.80
N ARG A 95 -4.78 0.53 10.32
CA ARG A 95 -4.75 1.52 11.39
C ARG A 95 -5.49 2.79 11.00
N ARG A 96 -5.30 3.27 9.77
CA ARG A 96 -6.10 4.37 9.21
C ARG A 96 -7.58 3.98 9.16
N LEU A 97 -7.98 3.00 8.37
CA LEU A 97 -9.42 2.78 8.13
C LEU A 97 -10.21 2.27 9.33
N ALA A 98 -9.58 1.54 10.26
CA ALA A 98 -10.24 0.88 11.38
C ALA A 98 -10.12 1.66 12.71
N HIS A 99 -9.12 2.51 12.87
CA HIS A 99 -8.90 3.30 14.09
C HIS A 99 -8.94 4.82 13.87
N TRP A 100 -8.93 5.30 12.62
CA TRP A 100 -9.05 6.72 12.24
C TRP A 100 -10.46 7.05 11.72
N ARG A 101 -11.51 6.35 12.19
CA ARG A 101 -12.85 6.57 11.62
C ARG A 101 -13.46 7.94 11.92
N GLU A 102 -12.84 8.73 12.78
CA GLU A 102 -13.13 10.15 12.94
C GLU A 102 -11.80 10.88 13.10
N LYS A 103 -11.69 12.07 12.52
CA LYS A 103 -10.52 12.94 12.62
C LYS A 103 -10.46 13.47 14.06
N LYS A 104 -10.03 12.63 15.00
CA LYS A 104 -9.96 12.99 16.41
C LYS A 104 -8.68 13.77 16.70
N PHE A 105 -8.82 14.83 17.49
CA PHE A 105 -7.72 15.68 17.94
C PHE A 105 -7.11 15.03 19.19
N LEU A 106 -5.79 14.88 19.22
CA LEU A 106 -5.08 14.15 20.28
C LEU A 106 -4.34 15.13 21.20
N CYS A 107 -4.60 15.04 22.50
CA CYS A 107 -3.75 15.70 23.48
C CYS A 107 -2.43 14.92 23.61
N LEU A 108 -1.29 15.54 23.31
CA LEU A 108 0.02 14.87 23.38
C LEU A 108 0.57 14.72 24.81
N VAL A 109 -0.09 15.34 25.79
CA VAL A 109 0.28 15.27 27.22
C VAL A 109 -0.41 14.08 27.90
N CYS A 110 -1.73 13.94 27.72
CA CYS A 110 -2.53 12.90 28.37
C CYS A 110 -3.01 11.78 27.42
N TYR A 111 -2.76 11.92 26.11
CA TYR A 111 -3.14 10.98 25.06
C TYR A 111 -4.66 10.72 24.91
N ARG A 112 -5.50 11.60 25.46
CA ARG A 112 -6.95 11.56 25.24
C ARG A 112 -7.33 12.06 23.85
N ASP A 113 -8.36 11.44 23.28
CA ASP A 113 -8.95 11.80 21.99
C ASP A 113 -10.19 12.70 22.13
N PHE A 114 -10.30 13.68 21.24
CA PHE A 114 -11.38 14.65 21.17
C PHE A 114 -12.04 14.63 19.79
N HIS A 115 -13.34 14.88 19.72
CA HIS A 115 -14.12 14.77 18.49
C HIS A 115 -13.98 15.98 17.55
N ASP A 116 -13.56 17.14 18.08
CA ASP A 116 -13.26 18.37 17.34
C ASP A 116 -12.05 19.12 17.95
N LYS A 117 -11.60 20.19 17.27
CA LYS A 117 -10.39 20.94 17.63
C LYS A 117 -10.61 21.82 18.85
N ASP A 118 -11.79 22.39 18.99
CA ASP A 118 -12.11 23.37 20.02
C ASP A 118 -12.21 22.67 21.38
N SER A 119 -12.82 21.48 21.42
CA SER A 119 -12.81 20.59 22.57
C SER A 119 -11.40 20.19 23.04
N LEU A 120 -10.43 20.06 22.12
CA LEU A 120 -9.03 19.81 22.50
C LEU A 120 -8.39 21.07 23.08
N LEU A 121 -8.65 22.24 22.51
CA LEU A 121 -8.06 23.50 22.96
C LEU A 121 -8.55 23.87 24.36
N GLU A 122 -9.86 23.75 24.65
CA GLU A 122 -10.41 23.95 26.00
C GLU A 122 -9.75 23.01 27.02
N HIS A 123 -9.51 21.75 26.64
CA HIS A 123 -8.80 20.79 27.48
C HIS A 123 -7.31 21.14 27.70
N GLN A 124 -6.66 21.80 26.75
CA GLN A 124 -5.25 22.20 26.85
C GLN A 124 -5.06 23.51 27.63
N ASP A 125 -6.10 24.34 27.69
CA ASP A 125 -6.13 25.59 28.44
C ASP A 125 -6.58 25.42 29.91
N THR A 126 -6.92 24.19 30.32
CA THR A 126 -7.14 23.79 31.72
C THR A 126 -5.91 23.12 32.34
#